data_AF-A0A7X1WRL8-F1
#
_entry.id   AF-A0A7X1WRL8-F1
#
_cell.length_a   1.000
_cell.length_b   1.000
_cell.length_c   1.000
_cell.angle_alpha   90.00
_cell.angle_beta   90.00
_cell.angle_gamma   90.00
#
_symmetry.space_group_name_H-M   'P 1'
#
loop_
_entity.id
_entity.type
_entity.pdbx_description
1 polymer ?
#
loop_
_entity_poly.entity_id
_entity_poly.type
_entity_poly.pdbx_seq_one_letter_code
_entity_poly.pdbx_strand_id
1 'polypeptide(L)'
;EGESATLLFSQGFDDWTCGTEDGRELTFPGVAMGDALPKSDGSGYQSLNIEIDNTLGNVQKVVEGYRLAGKRIYITHREYLLSDLSYPTSIYHLTVL
;
A
#
# COMPACT_ATOMS: atom_id res chain seq x y z
N GLU A 1 -18.05 -15.98 3.34
CA GLU A 1 -17.27 -14.81 2.89
C GLU A 1 -15.90 -14.89 3.53
N GLY A 2 -14.83 -14.91 2.73
CA GLY A 2 -13.49 -15.21 3.23
C GLY A 2 -12.84 -13.96 3.80
N GLU A 3 -12.35 -14.06 5.04
CA GLU A 3 -11.58 -13.04 5.75
C GLU A 3 -10.60 -12.31 4.80
N SER A 4 -10.75 -10.99 4.69
CA SER A 4 -9.84 -10.12 3.96
C SER A 4 -8.68 -9.75 4.89
N ALA A 5 -7.47 -10.20 4.55
CA ALA A 5 -6.26 -9.82 5.25
C ALA A 5 -5.81 -8.46 4.69
N THR A 6 -5.75 -7.45 5.55
CA THR A 6 -5.21 -6.14 5.21
C THR A 6 -3.82 -6.02 5.83
N LEU A 7 -2.84 -5.72 4.99
CA LEU A 7 -1.51 -5.36 5.44
C LEU A 7 -1.37 -3.84 5.33
N LEU A 8 -0.91 -3.20 6.40
CA LEU A 8 -0.69 -1.76 6.48
C LEU A 8 0.81 -1.53 6.66
N PHE A 9 1.35 -0.55 5.94
CA PHE A 9 2.76 -0.22 5.99
C PHE A 9 2.96 1.28 5.80
N SER A 10 3.97 1.84 6.45
CA SER A 10 4.48 3.20 6.22
C SER A 10 5.94 3.13 5.76
N GLN A 11 6.33 4.06 4.87
CA GLN A 11 7.72 4.14 4.44
C GLN A 11 8.60 4.68 5.56
N GLY A 12 9.66 3.94 5.87
CA GLY A 12 10.64 4.28 6.89
C GLY A 12 10.61 3.30 8.06
N PHE A 13 11.05 3.75 9.23
CA PHE A 13 11.19 2.89 10.41
C PHE A 13 10.24 3.28 11.54
N ASP A 14 9.49 4.36 11.37
CA ASP A 14 8.54 4.87 12.35
C ASP A 14 7.10 4.45 12.00
N ASP A 15 6.34 4.12 13.05
CA ASP A 15 4.92 3.86 12.92
C ASP A 15 4.17 5.19 12.79
N TRP A 16 3.26 5.27 11.83
CA TRP A 16 2.47 6.47 11.58
C TRP A 16 1.00 6.18 11.78
N THR A 17 0.28 7.07 12.48
CA THR A 17 -1.18 7.01 12.58
C THR A 17 -1.76 8.10 11.71
N CYS A 18 -2.55 7.70 10.71
CA CYS A 18 -3.08 8.60 9.70
C CYS A 18 -4.58 8.37 9.47
N GLY A 19 -5.29 9.45 9.12
CA GLY A 19 -6.67 9.38 8.66
C GLY A 19 -6.78 8.87 7.22
N THR A 20 -7.82 8.12 6.91
CA THR A 20 -8.07 7.53 5.59
C THR A 20 -9.33 8.11 4.93
N GLU A 21 -9.45 7.93 3.62
CA GLU A 21 -10.55 8.45 2.78
C GLU A 21 -11.94 7.95 3.18
N ASP A 22 -12.01 6.86 3.95
CA ASP A 22 -13.25 6.30 4.50
C ASP A 22 -13.55 6.79 5.93
N GLY A 23 -12.80 7.79 6.42
CA GLY A 23 -13.00 8.43 7.71
C GLY A 23 -12.45 7.66 8.91
N ARG A 24 -11.72 6.56 8.69
CA ARG A 24 -11.03 5.83 9.76
C ARG A 24 -9.67 6.45 10.08
N GLU A 25 -9.17 6.14 11.26
CA GLU A 25 -7.78 6.39 11.65
C GLU A 25 -7.08 5.04 11.80
N LEU A 26 -5.97 4.85 11.09
CA LEU A 26 -5.23 3.59 11.05
C LEU A 26 -3.77 3.83 11.41
N THR A 27 -3.17 2.88 12.14
CA THR A 27 -1.74 2.85 12.40
C THR A 27 -1.05 1.96 11.37
N PHE A 28 -0.03 2.53 10.73
CA PHE A 28 0.79 1.93 9.69
C PHE A 28 2.18 1.65 10.27
N PRO A 29 2.55 0.37 10.45
CA PRO A 29 3.89 0.00 10.90
C PRO A 29 4.98 0.43 9.91
N GLY A 30 6.06 1.00 10.44
CA GLY A 30 7.24 1.36 9.68
C GLY A 30 7.95 0.13 9.11
N VAL A 31 8.12 0.08 7.79
CA VAL A 31 8.95 -0.94 7.14
C VAL A 31 9.88 -0.31 6.11
N ALA A 32 11.02 -0.95 5.90
CA ALA A 32 11.87 -0.61 4.77
C ALA A 32 11.10 -0.90 3.47
N MET A 33 10.73 0.17 2.76
CA MET A 33 10.05 0.08 1.48
C MET A 33 10.56 1.16 0.54
N GLY A 34 10.51 0.86 -0.75
CA GLY A 34 10.74 1.79 -1.83
C GLY A 34 9.51 1.87 -2.71
N ASP A 35 9.23 3.03 -3.25
CA ASP A 35 8.22 3.23 -4.26
C ASP A 35 8.81 4.03 -5.42
N ALA A 36 8.38 3.69 -6.64
CA ALA A 36 8.68 4.47 -7.82
C ALA A 36 7.35 4.89 -8.45
N LEU A 37 6.95 6.13 -8.17
CA LEU A 37 5.72 6.72 -8.68
C LEU A 37 5.62 6.60 -10.21
N PRO A 38 4.40 6.45 -10.76
CA PRO A 38 4.23 6.32 -12.20
C PRO A 38 4.79 7.53 -12.92
N LYS A 39 5.46 7.28 -14.04
CA LYS A 39 5.86 8.38 -14.94
C LYS A 39 4.59 9.03 -15.49
N SER A 40 4.53 10.35 -15.36
CA SER A 40 3.51 11.15 -16.05
C SER A 40 3.91 11.31 -17.51
N ASP A 41 3.57 10.33 -18.34
CA ASP A 41 3.75 10.39 -19.79
C ASP A 41 2.43 10.19 -20.55
N GLY A 42 2.46 10.46 -21.87
CA GLY A 42 1.28 10.37 -22.74
C GLY A 42 0.96 8.95 -23.22
N SER A 43 1.64 7.91 -22.71
CA SER A 43 1.48 6.54 -23.23
C SER A 43 0.21 5.84 -22.74
N GLY A 44 -0.45 6.38 -21.72
CA GLY A 44 -1.59 5.75 -21.05
C GLY A 44 -1.22 4.53 -20.21
N TYR A 45 0.05 4.13 -20.20
CA TYR A 45 0.57 3.07 -19.34
C TYR A 45 1.19 3.69 -18.08
N GLN A 46 0.64 3.33 -16.93
CA GLN A 46 1.14 3.78 -15.63
C GLN A 46 1.49 2.56 -14.79
N SER A 47 2.79 2.36 -14.55
CA SER A 47 3.30 1.34 -13.64
C SER A 47 3.77 2.01 -12.35
N LEU A 48 3.29 1.53 -11.20
CA LEU A 48 3.86 1.82 -9.89
C LEU A 48 4.66 0.59 -9.45
N ASN A 49 5.95 0.77 -9.18
CA ASN A 49 6.75 -0.28 -8.57
C ASN A 49 6.77 -0.05 -7.06
N ILE A 50 6.44 -1.09 -6.30
CA ILE A 50 6.46 -1.07 -4.84
C ILE A 50 7.41 -2.18 -4.39
N GLU A 51 8.41 -1.80 -3.62
CA GLU A 51 9.37 -2.68 -2.98
C GLU A 51 9.03 -2.70 -1.49
N ILE A 52 8.66 -3.84 -0.92
CA ILE A 52 8.32 -3.97 0.50
C ILE A 52 9.30 -4.95 1.12
N ASP A 53 9.88 -4.61 2.27
CA ASP A 53 10.66 -5.57 3.05
C ASP A 53 9.82 -6.80 3.36
N ASN A 54 10.35 -7.94 2.94
CA ASN A 54 9.74 -9.24 3.13
C ASN A 54 10.77 -10.25 3.64
N THR A 55 11.75 -9.81 4.43
CA THR A 55 12.78 -10.67 5.02
C THR A 55 12.17 -11.84 5.83
N LEU A 56 11.01 -11.62 6.47
CA LEU A 56 10.26 -12.65 7.21
C LEU A 56 9.32 -13.50 6.32
N GLY A 57 9.16 -13.15 5.04
CA GLY A 57 8.32 -13.87 4.09
C GLY A 57 6.80 -13.68 4.26
N ASN A 58 6.35 -12.82 5.17
CA ASN A 58 4.93 -12.67 5.51
C ASN A 58 4.12 -12.03 4.38
N VAL A 59 4.66 -11.02 3.70
CA VAL A 59 4.00 -10.34 2.58
C VAL A 59 3.80 -11.32 1.43
N GLN A 60 4.85 -12.06 1.07
CA GLN A 60 4.78 -13.06 0.00
C GLN A 60 3.77 -14.18 0.31
N LYS A 61 3.72 -14.67 1.56
CA LYS A 61 2.73 -15.70 1.95
C LYS A 61 1.29 -15.24 1.74
N VAL A 62 0.98 -14.00 2.10
CA VAL A 62 -0.37 -13.43 1.91
C VAL A 62 -0.66 -13.26 0.42
N VAL A 63 0.26 -12.63 -0.33
CA VAL A 63 0.08 -12.39 -1.77
C VAL A 63 -0.10 -13.69 -2.53
N GLU A 64 0.79 -14.67 -2.34
CA GLU A 64 0.70 -15.97 -3.01
C GLU A 64 -0.54 -16.76 -2.58
N GLY A 65 -0.92 -16.70 -1.29
CA GLY A 65 -2.14 -17.34 -0.80
C GLY A 65 -3.40 -16.80 -1.47
N TYR A 66 -3.47 -15.48 -1.70
CA TYR A 66 -4.58 -14.84 -2.39
C TYR A 66 -4.57 -15.15 -3.89
N ARG A 67 -3.40 -15.09 -4.51
CA ARG A 67 -3.20 -15.43 -5.93
C ARG A 67 -3.62 -16.87 -6.23
N LEU A 68 -3.17 -17.84 -5.42
CA LEU A 68 -3.54 -19.26 -5.55
C LEU A 68 -5.05 -19.49 -5.37
N ALA A 69 -5.70 -18.67 -4.53
CA ALA A 69 -7.14 -18.71 -4.34
C ALA A 69 -7.95 -17.97 -5.43
N GLY A 70 -7.28 -17.41 -6.45
CA GLY A 70 -7.93 -16.62 -7.50
C GLY A 70 -8.57 -15.33 -6.97
N LYS A 71 -8.12 -14.84 -5.82
CA LYS A 71 -8.61 -13.59 -5.21
C LYS A 71 -7.85 -12.41 -5.77
N ARG A 72 -8.56 -11.29 -5.95
CA ARG A 72 -7.95 -10.01 -6.33
C ARG A 72 -7.19 -9.42 -5.15
N ILE A 73 -6.05 -8.82 -5.44
CA ILE A 73 -5.24 -8.07 -4.48
C ILE A 73 -5.31 -6.60 -4.87
N TYR A 74 -5.67 -5.77 -3.90
CA TYR A 74 -5.78 -4.32 -4.06
C TYR A 74 -4.69 -3.65 -3.24
N ILE A 75 -4.06 -2.63 -3.82
CA ILE A 75 -3.10 -1.78 -3.13
C ILE A 75 -3.64 -0.35 -3.18
N THR A 76 -3.63 0.32 -2.02
CA THR A 76 -3.94 1.75 -1.94
C THR A 76 -2.69 2.45 -1.45
N HIS A 77 -2.06 3.23 -2.32
CA HIS A 77 -0.94 4.08 -1.99
C HIS A 77 -1.46 5.45 -1.56
N ARG A 78 -0.97 5.95 -0.43
CA ARG A 78 -1.38 7.24 0.14
C ARG A 78 -0.15 8.06 0.45
N GLU A 79 -0.19 9.33 0.05
CA GLU A 79 0.84 10.31 0.42
C GLU A 79 0.23 11.32 1.40
N TYR A 80 0.97 11.63 2.45
CA TYR A 80 0.58 12.58 3.49
C TYR A 80 1.58 13.72 3.58
N LEU A 81 1.11 14.90 3.99
CA LEU A 81 1.99 15.97 4.42
C LEU A 81 2.35 15.74 5.88
N LEU A 82 3.62 15.87 6.24
CA LEU A 82 4.02 15.72 7.64
C LEU A 82 3.31 16.72 8.58
N SER A 83 2.91 17.89 8.04
CA SER A 83 2.14 18.89 8.77
C SER A 83 0.66 18.51 8.98
N ASP A 84 0.13 17.56 8.22
CA ASP A 84 -1.27 17.14 8.28
C ASP A 84 -1.43 15.66 7.87
N LEU A 85 -1.62 14.81 8.88
CA LEU A 85 -1.86 13.37 8.73
C LEU A 85 -3.35 13.01 8.74
N SER A 86 -4.24 14.00 8.84
CA SER A 86 -5.68 13.75 8.96
C SER A 86 -6.32 13.27 7.67
N TYR A 87 -5.73 13.60 6.51
CA TYR A 87 -6.24 13.17 5.21
C TYR A 87 -5.10 13.08 4.17
N PRO A 88 -5.10 12.07 3.26
CA PRO A 88 -4.07 11.93 2.25
C PRO A 88 -4.14 13.04 1.20
N THR A 89 -2.98 13.57 0.83
CA THR A 89 -2.84 14.57 -0.25
C THR A 89 -2.94 13.94 -1.64
N SER A 90 -2.55 12.68 -1.76
CA SER A 90 -2.61 11.90 -3.01
C SER A 90 -2.99 10.46 -2.72
N ILE A 91 -3.81 9.87 -3.59
CA ILE A 91 -4.33 8.51 -3.45
C ILE A 91 -4.22 7.80 -4.80
N TYR A 92 -3.56 6.64 -4.82
CA TYR A 92 -3.54 5.74 -5.98
C TYR A 92 -4.14 4.38 -5.61
N HIS A 93 -5.08 3.91 -6.43
CA HIS A 93 -5.66 2.57 -6.29
C HIS A 93 -5.14 1.65 -7.40
N LEU A 94 -4.56 0.53 -7.00
CA LEU A 94 -3.95 -0.44 -7.91
C LEU A 94 -4.56 -1.81 -7.69
N THR A 95 -4.63 -2.58 -8.77
CA THR A 95 -4.98 -4.00 -8.72
C THR A 95 -3.79 -4.80 -9.23
N VAL A 96 -3.36 -5.79 -8.45
CA VAL A 96 -2.33 -6.74 -8.88
C VAL A 96 -3.04 -7.82 -9.72
N LEU A 97 -2.59 -7.99 -10.96
CA LEU A 97 -3.10 -8.99 -11.91
C LEU A 97 -2.31 -10.29 -11.85
#